data_AF-A0A945GGB4-F1
#
_entry.id   AF-A0A945GGB4-F1
#
_cell.length_a   1.000
_cell.length_b   1.000
_cell.length_c   1.000
_cell.angle_alpha   90.00
_cell.angle_beta   90.00
_cell.angle_gamma   90.00
#
_symmetry.space_group_name_H-M   'P 1'
#
loop_
_entity.id
_entity.type
_entity.pdbx_description
1 polymer ?
#
loop_
_entity_poly.entity_id
_entity_poly.type
_entity_poly.pdbx_seq_one_letter_code
_entity_poly.pdbx_strand_id
1 'polypeptide(L)'
;MKIRSYEATVSMLETFFESTLDNLVTVESIYKSWGRQTDDPIKNKAWLASCLVHLKHHDLAYPIKERRNNRNSTVGLRLSNKGKKTLGRSKDLNSPSINSMKPLSTTKNTKIDHETMMNLVAQFKKDNPMYEVVFEIKLKD
;
A
#
# COMPACT_ATOMS: atom_id res chain seq x y z
N MET A 1 9.26 25.96 -6.06
CA MET A 1 9.08 24.79 -6.93
C MET A 1 7.63 24.76 -7.40
N LYS A 2 7.36 24.88 -8.71
CA LYS A 2 6.00 24.85 -9.26
C LYS A 2 5.52 23.40 -9.34
N ILE A 3 4.32 23.11 -8.85
CA ILE A 3 3.75 21.77 -8.90
C ILE A 3 3.33 21.44 -10.34
N ARG A 4 3.67 20.23 -10.81
CA ARG A 4 3.25 19.73 -12.14
C ARG A 4 1.75 19.43 -12.14
N SER A 5 1.14 19.49 -13.33
CA SER A 5 -0.24 19.05 -13.51
C SER A 5 -0.43 17.60 -13.10
N TYR A 6 -1.68 17.23 -12.81
CA TYR A 6 -2.03 15.86 -12.45
C TYR A 6 -1.62 14.89 -13.57
N GLU A 7 -2.00 15.17 -14.81
CA GLU A 7 -1.69 14.33 -15.99
C GLU A 7 -0.18 14.09 -16.17
N ALA A 8 0.64 15.14 -16.06
CA ALA A 8 2.09 15.00 -16.15
C ALA A 8 2.68 14.16 -14.99
N THR A 9 2.02 14.18 -13.84
CA THR A 9 2.42 13.36 -12.68
C THR A 9 1.97 11.90 -12.85
N VAL A 10 0.83 11.67 -13.50
CA VAL A 10 0.35 10.32 -13.86
C VAL A 10 1.27 9.68 -14.89
N SER A 11 1.62 10.37 -15.96
CA SER A 11 2.56 9.84 -16.97
C SER A 11 3.92 9.49 -16.34
N MET A 12 4.42 10.32 -15.41
CA MET A 12 5.61 9.99 -14.63
C MET A 12 5.44 8.72 -13.79
N LEU A 13 4.29 8.56 -13.14
CA LEU A 13 3.97 7.39 -12.34
C LEU A 13 3.92 6.12 -13.21
N GLU A 14 3.34 6.20 -14.41
CA GLU A 14 3.30 5.09 -15.37
C GLU A 14 4.71 4.65 -15.76
N THR A 15 5.61 5.59 -16.09
CA THR A 15 7.02 5.27 -16.39
C THR A 15 7.71 4.60 -15.21
N PHE A 16 7.49 5.07 -13.98
CA PHE A 16 8.13 4.49 -12.79
C PHE A 16 7.73 3.03 -12.55
N PHE A 17 6.52 2.66 -12.95
CA PHE A 17 5.96 1.33 -12.71
C PHE A 17 5.83 0.50 -14.00
N GLU A 18 6.40 0.95 -15.11
CA GLU A 18 6.30 0.30 -16.43
C GLU A 18 6.82 -1.13 -16.41
N SER A 19 7.90 -1.37 -15.67
CA SER A 19 8.60 -2.66 -15.60
C SER A 19 8.05 -3.63 -14.55
N THR A 20 7.00 -3.28 -13.82
CA THR A 20 6.46 -4.13 -12.76
C THR A 20 4.95 -4.01 -12.63
N LEU A 21 4.26 -5.13 -12.40
CA LEU A 21 2.85 -5.16 -12.01
C LEU A 21 2.65 -4.94 -10.50
N ASP A 22 3.74 -4.90 -9.73
CA ASP A 22 3.68 -4.73 -8.29
C ASP A 22 3.25 -3.31 -7.90
N ASN A 23 2.77 -3.17 -6.67
CA ASN A 23 2.44 -1.88 -6.08
C ASN A 23 3.67 -1.18 -5.46
N LEU A 24 4.85 -1.74 -5.70
CA LEU A 24 6.13 -1.37 -5.11
C LEU A 24 7.19 -1.35 -6.22
N VAL A 25 8.07 -0.37 -6.20
CA VAL A 25 9.21 -0.30 -7.13
C VAL A 25 10.44 0.23 -6.42
N THR A 26 11.61 -0.31 -6.71
CA THR A 26 12.87 0.13 -6.10
C THR A 26 13.41 1.38 -6.78
N VAL A 27 14.30 2.10 -6.09
CA VAL A 27 14.96 3.28 -6.65
C VAL A 27 15.79 2.94 -7.89
N GLU A 28 16.48 1.79 -7.92
CA GLU A 28 17.25 1.37 -9.09
C GLU A 28 16.35 1.14 -10.31
N SER A 29 15.19 0.50 -10.11
CA SER A 29 14.21 0.27 -11.17
C SER A 29 13.65 1.59 -11.71
N ILE A 30 13.34 2.56 -10.83
CA ILE A 30 12.90 3.90 -11.24
C ILE A 30 13.94 4.59 -12.13
N TYR A 31 15.21 4.56 -11.73
CA TYR A 31 16.27 5.19 -12.52
C TYR A 31 16.44 4.51 -13.88
N LYS A 32 16.37 3.18 -13.91
CA LYS A 32 16.44 2.40 -15.15
C LYS A 32 15.28 2.73 -16.08
N SER A 33 14.04 2.73 -15.59
CA SER A 33 12.86 3.07 -16.39
C SER A 33 12.89 4.50 -16.92
N TRP A 34 13.49 5.44 -16.17
CA TRP A 34 13.65 6.82 -16.63
C TRP A 34 14.87 7.03 -17.55
N GLY A 35 15.69 6.00 -17.78
CA GLY A 35 16.93 6.11 -18.57
C GLY A 35 18.04 6.89 -17.88
N ARG A 36 18.02 6.99 -16.54
CA ARG A 36 19.08 7.67 -15.77
C ARG A 36 20.20 6.70 -15.42
N GLN A 37 21.43 7.10 -15.72
CA GLN A 37 22.63 6.36 -15.31
C GLN A 37 22.82 6.47 -13.78
N THR A 38 23.34 5.42 -13.16
CA THR A 38 23.53 5.31 -11.70
C THR A 38 24.82 5.96 -11.18
N ASP A 39 25.62 6.52 -12.07
CA ASP A 39 26.95 7.10 -11.85
C ASP A 39 26.93 8.46 -11.13
N ASP A 40 25.82 9.21 -11.19
CA ASP A 40 25.63 10.44 -10.39
C ASP A 40 24.55 10.27 -9.30
N PRO A 41 24.89 9.68 -8.14
CA PRO A 41 23.94 9.39 -7.08
C PRO A 41 23.36 10.64 -6.42
N ILE A 42 24.08 11.78 -6.44
CA ILE A 42 23.63 13.02 -5.80
C ILE A 42 22.55 13.67 -6.67
N LYS A 43 22.79 13.83 -7.98
CA LYS A 43 21.78 14.36 -8.89
C LYS A 43 20.55 13.47 -8.96
N ASN A 44 20.72 12.15 -8.96
CA ASN A 44 19.62 11.20 -8.98
C ASN A 44 18.76 11.27 -7.71
N LYS A 45 19.37 11.46 -6.54
CA LYS A 45 18.64 11.67 -5.27
C LYS A 45 17.85 12.98 -5.29
N ALA A 46 18.45 14.07 -5.74
CA ALA A 46 17.78 15.37 -5.85
C ALA A 46 16.61 15.33 -6.84
N TRP A 47 16.81 14.69 -7.99
CA TRP A 47 15.77 14.47 -8.99
C TRP A 47 14.61 13.63 -8.44
N LEU A 48 14.89 12.50 -7.77
CA LEU A 48 13.85 11.66 -7.19
C LEU A 48 13.09 12.39 -6.07
N ALA A 49 13.79 13.17 -5.24
CA ALA A 49 13.16 14.00 -4.22
C ALA A 49 12.19 15.02 -4.83
N SER A 50 12.54 15.60 -6.00
CA SER A 50 11.65 16.48 -6.75
C SER A 50 10.42 15.75 -7.27
N CYS A 51 10.58 14.57 -7.89
CA CYS A 51 9.46 13.76 -8.35
C CYS A 51 8.52 13.36 -7.20
N LEU A 52 9.08 13.01 -6.04
CA LEU A 52 8.33 12.66 -4.83
C LEU A 52 7.41 13.79 -4.35
N VAL A 53 7.81 15.05 -4.50
CA VAL A 53 6.95 16.20 -4.12
C VAL A 53 5.67 16.20 -4.97
N HIS A 54 5.78 15.96 -6.27
CA HIS A 54 4.63 15.93 -7.18
C HIS A 54 3.74 14.71 -6.91
N LEU A 55 4.34 13.53 -6.74
CA LEU A 55 3.61 12.29 -6.45
C LEU A 55 2.86 12.35 -5.11
N LYS A 56 3.48 12.95 -4.09
CA LYS A 56 2.85 13.16 -2.78
C LYS A 56 1.72 14.19 -2.86
N HIS A 57 1.92 15.29 -3.60
CA HIS A 57 0.90 16.33 -3.74
C HIS A 57 -0.41 15.79 -4.32
N HIS A 58 -0.32 14.89 -5.30
CA HIS A 58 -1.49 14.28 -5.95
C HIS A 58 -1.99 13.00 -5.27
N ASP A 59 -1.40 12.60 -4.14
CA ASP A 59 -1.66 11.34 -3.43
C ASP A 59 -1.54 10.11 -4.34
N LEU A 60 -0.47 10.00 -5.13
CA LEU A 60 -0.29 8.89 -6.08
C LEU A 60 0.67 7.82 -5.55
N ALA A 61 1.74 8.22 -4.88
CA ALA A 61 2.74 7.28 -4.34
C ALA A 61 3.46 7.86 -3.13
N TYR A 62 4.03 6.96 -2.33
CA TYR A 62 4.75 7.27 -1.10
C TYR A 62 6.16 6.66 -1.10
N PRO A 63 7.17 7.36 -0.57
CA PRO A 63 8.50 6.78 -0.43
C PRO A 63 8.52 5.68 0.63
N ILE A 64 9.18 4.58 0.32
CA ILE A 64 9.57 3.56 1.29
C ILE A 64 10.93 3.95 1.81
N LYS A 65 11.04 4.08 3.13
CA LYS A 65 12.28 4.45 3.79
C LYS A 65 12.84 3.25 4.53
N GLU A 66 14.13 3.02 4.38
CA GLU A 66 14.91 2.09 5.19
C GLU A 66 15.84 2.90 6.10
N ARG A 67 15.98 2.48 7.35
CA ARG A 67 16.94 3.07 8.30
C ARG A 67 18.21 2.24 8.29
N ARG A 68 19.32 2.81 7.82
CA ARG A 68 20.66 2.20 7.91
C ARG A 68 21.61 3.18 8.58
N ASN A 69 22.40 2.72 9.55
CA ASN A 69 23.40 3.53 10.25
C ASN A 69 22.86 4.89 10.74
N ASN A 70 21.70 4.85 11.42
CA ASN A 70 20.99 6.02 11.92
C ASN A 70 20.52 7.04 10.86
N ARG A 71 20.60 6.71 9.56
CA ARG A 71 20.14 7.53 8.45
C ARG A 71 18.96 6.89 7.75
N ASN A 72 17.94 7.67 7.43
CA ASN A 72 16.82 7.22 6.62
C ASN A 72 17.12 7.46 5.14
N SER A 73 17.04 6.41 4.32
CA SER A 73 17.18 6.47 2.88
C SER A 73 15.92 5.97 2.19
N THR A 74 15.51 6.65 1.13
CA THR A 74 14.44 6.15 0.25
C THR A 74 14.99 4.97 -0.53
N VAL A 75 14.34 3.81 -0.41
CA VAL A 75 14.73 2.56 -1.11
C VAL A 75 13.77 2.21 -2.24
N GLY A 76 12.59 2.82 -2.25
CA GLY A 76 11.61 2.64 -3.30
C GLY A 76 10.39 3.53 -3.15
N LEU A 77 9.39 3.26 -3.99
CA LEU A 77 8.08 3.88 -3.97
C LEU A 77 7.00 2.81 -3.80
N ARG A 78 5.96 3.16 -3.05
CA ARG A 78 4.74 2.37 -2.91
C ARG A 78 3.55 3.17 -3.44
N LEU A 79 2.72 2.56 -4.28
CA LEU A 79 1.49 3.18 -4.75
C LEU A 79 0.52 3.45 -3.60
N SER A 80 -0.11 4.62 -3.61
CA SER A 80 -1.30 4.89 -2.79
C SER A 80 -2.51 4.15 -3.36
N ASN A 81 -3.64 4.14 -2.65
CA ASN A 81 -4.89 3.60 -3.21
C ASN A 81 -5.33 4.36 -4.47
N LYS A 82 -5.11 5.68 -4.51
CA LYS A 82 -5.42 6.49 -5.68
C LYS A 82 -4.46 6.19 -6.82
N GLY A 83 -3.15 6.05 -6.58
CA GLY A 83 -2.18 5.65 -7.60
C GLY A 83 -2.45 4.27 -8.20
N LYS A 84 -2.87 3.30 -7.36
CA LYS A 84 -3.33 1.98 -7.85
C LYS A 84 -4.53 2.10 -8.79
N LYS A 85 -5.51 2.94 -8.45
CA LYS A 85 -6.68 3.20 -9.32
C LYS A 85 -6.25 3.84 -10.63
N THR A 86 -5.39 4.86 -10.57
CA THR A 86 -4.88 5.56 -11.75
C THR A 86 -4.17 4.61 -12.71
N LEU A 87 -3.35 3.67 -12.21
CA LEU A 87 -2.66 2.70 -13.04
C LEU A 87 -3.53 1.49 -13.45
N GLY A 88 -4.83 1.48 -13.13
CA GLY A 88 -5.70 0.33 -13.39
C GLY A 88 -5.37 -0.92 -12.57
N ARG A 89 -4.52 -0.80 -11.54
CA ARG A 89 -4.02 -1.89 -10.68
C ARG A 89 -4.88 -2.15 -9.45
N SER A 90 -6.10 -1.65 -9.46
CA SER A 90 -7.08 -2.01 -8.43
C SER A 90 -7.54 -3.43 -8.71
N LYS A 91 -6.72 -4.42 -8.31
CA LYS A 91 -7.24 -5.78 -8.11
C LYS A 91 -8.36 -5.65 -7.07
N ASP A 92 -9.57 -5.77 -7.57
CA ASP A 92 -10.78 -6.13 -6.86
C ASP A 92 -11.13 -5.29 -5.62
N LEU A 93 -12.18 -4.48 -5.78
CA LEU A 93 -13.12 -4.17 -4.69
C LEU A 93 -13.76 -5.43 -4.06
N ASN A 94 -13.42 -6.64 -4.54
CA ASN A 94 -13.93 -7.94 -4.10
C ASN A 94 -12.87 -8.94 -3.61
N SER A 95 -11.59 -8.56 -3.46
CA SER A 95 -10.60 -9.45 -2.82
C SER A 95 -10.48 -9.08 -1.33
N PRO A 96 -10.81 -9.98 -0.39
CA PRO A 96 -10.75 -9.69 1.03
C PRO A 96 -9.27 -9.47 1.41
N SER A 97 -8.93 -8.21 1.68
CA SER A 97 -7.63 -7.82 2.21
C SER A 97 -7.42 -8.46 3.59
N ILE A 98 -6.66 -9.56 3.63
CA ILE A 98 -6.28 -10.27 4.87
C ILE A 98 -5.46 -9.39 5.85
N ASN A 99 -4.90 -8.26 5.43
CA ASN A 99 -4.08 -7.39 6.28
C ASN A 99 -4.71 -6.03 6.62
N SER A 100 -6.04 -5.95 6.57
CA SER A 100 -6.81 -4.86 7.17
C SER A 100 -7.95 -5.47 7.99
N MET A 101 -7.61 -6.25 9.02
CA MET A 101 -8.47 -6.33 10.20
C MET A 101 -8.44 -4.96 10.89
N LYS A 102 -9.10 -3.96 10.27
CA LYS A 102 -9.85 -3.00 11.08
C LYS A 102 -10.84 -3.86 11.85
N PRO A 103 -11.03 -3.65 13.17
CA PRO A 103 -12.16 -4.27 13.83
C PRO A 103 -13.39 -3.92 13.01
N LEU A 104 -14.06 -4.95 12.49
CA LEU A 104 -15.36 -4.79 11.87
C LEU A 104 -16.25 -4.34 13.02
N SER A 105 -16.35 -3.01 13.21
CA SER A 105 -17.35 -2.42 14.07
C SER A 105 -18.67 -2.68 13.37
N THR A 106 -19.21 -3.88 13.60
CA THR A 106 -20.54 -4.25 13.19
C THR A 106 -21.47 -3.16 13.70
N THR A 107 -22.21 -2.66 12.73
CA THR A 107 -23.41 -1.84 12.84
C THR A 107 -24.10 -1.94 14.20
N LYS A 108 -24.39 -0.76 14.75
CA LYS A 108 -25.22 -0.52 15.92
C LYS A 108 -26.36 -1.56 16.08
N ASN A 109 -26.44 -2.16 17.27
CA ASN A 109 -27.59 -2.89 17.81
C ASN A 109 -27.99 -4.23 17.14
N THR A 110 -27.12 -5.22 17.16
CA THR A 110 -27.59 -6.61 17.14
C THR A 110 -26.95 -7.34 18.32
N LYS A 111 -27.75 -7.64 19.36
CA LYS A 111 -27.33 -8.54 20.43
C LYS A 111 -27.26 -9.93 19.82
N ILE A 112 -26.05 -10.38 19.47
CA ILE A 112 -25.81 -11.77 19.07
C ILE A 112 -25.74 -12.57 20.36
N ASP A 113 -26.58 -13.58 20.51
CA ASP A 113 -26.50 -14.49 21.66
C ASP A 113 -25.24 -15.36 21.57
N HIS A 114 -24.84 -15.92 22.72
CA HIS A 114 -23.61 -16.69 22.83
C HIS A 114 -23.61 -17.93 21.92
N GLU A 115 -24.77 -18.57 21.77
CA GLU A 115 -24.91 -19.79 20.95
C GLU A 115 -24.70 -19.50 19.46
N THR A 116 -25.29 -18.42 18.96
CA THR A 116 -25.13 -17.95 17.58
C THR A 116 -23.68 -17.57 17.29
N MET A 117 -23.02 -16.90 18.24
CA MET A 117 -21.59 -16.58 18.12
C MET A 117 -20.75 -17.85 17.98
N MET A 118 -20.97 -18.85 18.84
CA MET A 118 -20.22 -20.11 18.81
C MET A 118 -20.47 -20.91 17.53
N ASN A 119 -21.70 -20.90 17.00
CA ASN A 119 -22.03 -21.53 15.73
C ASN A 119 -21.31 -20.87 14.55
N LEU A 120 -21.24 -19.53 14.53
CA LEU A 120 -20.48 -18.79 13.51
C LEU A 120 -18.97 -19.12 13.58
N VAL A 121 -18.42 -19.21 14.79
CA VAL A 121 -17.03 -19.63 15.01
C VAL A 121 -16.78 -21.05 14.49
N ALA A 122 -17.66 -22.00 14.81
CA ALA A 122 -17.52 -23.39 14.40
C ALA A 122 -17.58 -23.54 12.87
N GLN A 123 -18.52 -22.83 12.23
CA GLN A 123 -18.63 -22.81 10.77
C GLN A 123 -17.38 -22.21 10.13
N PHE A 124 -16.87 -21.10 10.67
CA PHE A 124 -15.66 -20.46 10.15
C PHE A 124 -14.43 -21.37 10.26
N LYS A 125 -14.28 -22.12 11.36
CA LYS A 125 -13.22 -23.13 11.52
C LYS A 125 -13.35 -24.27 10.50
N LYS A 126 -14.57 -24.73 10.23
CA LYS A 126 -14.84 -25.79 9.25
C LYS A 126 -14.48 -25.36 7.83
N ASP A 127 -14.80 -24.12 7.48
CA ASP A 127 -14.54 -23.58 6.14
C ASP A 127 -13.06 -23.22 5.92
N ASN A 128 -12.29 -23.09 7.00
CA ASN A 128 -10.91 -22.62 6.99
C ASN A 128 -9.96 -23.55 7.80
N PRO A 129 -9.87 -24.85 7.47
CA PRO A 129 -9.13 -25.83 8.28
C PRO A 129 -7.60 -25.58 8.30
N MET A 130 -7.10 -24.75 7.39
CA MET A 130 -5.68 -24.42 7.28
C MET A 130 -5.22 -23.30 8.23
N TYR A 131 -6.14 -22.71 9.01
CA TYR A 131 -5.83 -21.61 9.92
C TYR A 131 -6.19 -21.96 11.36
N GLU A 132 -5.34 -21.56 12.30
CA GLU A 132 -5.66 -21.58 13.72
C GLU A 132 -6.53 -20.36 14.05
N VAL A 133 -7.80 -20.60 14.40
CA VAL A 133 -8.75 -19.52 14.70
C VAL A 133 -8.85 -19.31 16.21
N VAL A 134 -8.32 -18.17 16.68
CA VAL A 134 -8.30 -17.75 18.08
C VAL A 134 -9.35 -16.65 18.32
N PHE A 135 -10.18 -16.82 19.36
CA PHE A 135 -11.20 -15.85 19.77
C PHE A 135 -10.91 -15.34 21.19
N GLU A 136 -10.81 -14.02 21.35
CA GLU A 136 -10.60 -13.37 22.65
C GLU A 136 -11.88 -12.62 23.05
N ILE A 137 -12.45 -12.96 24.21
CA ILE A 137 -13.62 -12.28 24.78
C ILE A 137 -13.15 -11.38 25.92
N LYS A 138 -13.43 -10.08 25.81
CA LYS A 138 -13.24 -9.14 26.92
C LYS A 138 -14.59 -8.77 27.51
N LEU A 139 -14.80 -9.13 28.77
CA LEU A 139 -15.93 -8.66 29.55
C LEU A 139 -15.73 -7.16 29.83
N LYS A 140 -16.81 -6.38 29.75
CA LYS A 140 -16.83 -5.02 30.28
C LYS A 140 -17.20 -5.09 31.76
N ASP A 141 -16.41 -4.45 32.60
CA ASP A 141 -16.81 -4.05 33.96
C ASP A 141 -17.92 -2.98 33.91
#